data_AF-A0A257TPP2-F1
#
_entry.id   AF-A0A257TPP2-F1
#
_cell.length_a   1.000
_cell.length_b   1.000
_cell.length_c   1.000
_cell.angle_alpha   90.00
_cell.angle_beta   90.00
_cell.angle_gamma   90.00
#
_symmetry.space_group_name_H-M   'P 1'
#
loop_
_entity.id
_entity.type
_entity.pdbx_description
1 polymer ?
#
loop_
_entity_poly.entity_id
_entity_poly.type
_entity_poly.pdbx_seq_one_letter_code
_entity_poly.pdbx_strand_id
1 'polypeptide(L)'
;MQYHGERLLLKSKIVIGADGVESRVGRWAGIDTTVSMHDMESAAQVTAANIDVEQDTCYFYFGEKYAPGGYLWVFPKGNRTANVGLAVAADMSKQKHALKFLDEFMAEKFPHASVLTKLAGGVPCGETLEKITMPGLMLVGDAAHQVNPVSGGGIISGMIAGKMAGRIAADIVRNNDMSLTGQYEKEWQDSLGARHHRYYNIKKVIYKFKDGELNSIAAEMSKLPENQQTLGALFKQAVVKHPTLIFDVMKLFFT
;
A
#
# COMPACT_ATOMS: atom_id res chain seq x y z
N MET A 1 -19.11 -5.69 21.01
CA MET A 1 -18.22 -6.74 20.47
C MET A 1 -18.84 -8.11 20.75
N GLN A 2 -18.59 -9.14 19.94
CA GLN A 2 -18.92 -10.52 20.31
C GLN A 2 -17.69 -11.19 20.92
N TYR A 3 -17.86 -11.87 22.05
CA TYR A 3 -16.82 -12.67 22.71
C TYR A 3 -17.46 -13.99 23.14
N HIS A 4 -16.96 -15.11 22.63
CA HIS A 4 -17.54 -16.46 22.85
C HIS A 4 -19.04 -16.55 22.56
N GLY A 5 -19.53 -15.90 21.51
CA GLY A 5 -20.94 -15.91 21.11
C GLY A 5 -21.83 -14.93 21.89
N GLU A 6 -21.31 -14.27 22.92
CA GLU A 6 -22.07 -13.29 23.71
C GLU A 6 -21.78 -11.86 23.27
N ARG A 7 -22.81 -11.00 23.32
CA ARG A 7 -22.66 -9.57 23.08
C ARG A 7 -22.14 -8.90 24.34
N LEU A 8 -20.92 -8.37 24.27
CA LEU A 8 -20.33 -7.55 25.33
C LEU A 8 -20.43 -6.06 25.01
N LEU A 9 -20.83 -5.29 26.02
CA LEU A 9 -20.76 -3.84 26.05
C LEU A 9 -19.49 -3.42 26.80
N LEU A 10 -18.54 -2.83 26.07
CA LEU A 10 -17.32 -2.26 26.64
C LEU A 10 -17.41 -0.73 26.54
N LYS A 11 -17.05 -0.05 27.62
CA LYS A 11 -16.96 1.42 27.66
C LYS A 11 -15.49 1.82 27.72
N SER A 12 -15.10 2.79 26.91
CA SER A 12 -13.76 3.39 26.92
C SER A 12 -13.86 4.90 26.72
N LYS A 13 -12.80 5.63 27.12
CA LYS A 13 -12.68 7.06 26.84
C LYS A 13 -12.38 7.31 25.36
N ILE A 14 -11.55 6.45 24.77
CA ILE A 14 -11.04 6.55 23.41
C ILE A 14 -11.05 5.15 22.78
N VAL A 15 -11.36 5.07 21.49
CA VAL A 15 -11.27 3.86 20.66
C VAL A 15 -10.22 4.10 19.57
N ILE A 16 -9.38 3.10 19.31
CA ILE A 16 -8.47 3.10 18.17
C ILE A 16 -8.96 2.04 17.18
N GLY A 17 -9.47 2.48 16.02
CA GLY A 17 -9.88 1.61 14.93
C GLY A 17 -8.67 1.18 14.10
N ALA A 18 -8.28 -0.08 14.27
CA ALA A 18 -7.17 -0.72 13.55
C ALA A 18 -7.66 -1.99 12.81
N ASP A 19 -8.89 -1.97 12.31
CA ASP A 19 -9.63 -3.13 11.82
C ASP A 19 -9.48 -3.38 10.31
N GLY A 20 -8.38 -2.90 9.73
CA GLY A 20 -7.95 -3.20 8.37
C GLY A 20 -8.74 -2.46 7.29
N VAL A 21 -8.61 -2.93 6.04
CA VAL A 21 -9.25 -2.37 4.83
C VAL A 21 -10.77 -2.21 4.95
N GLU A 22 -11.41 -3.03 5.78
CA GLU A 22 -12.85 -2.94 6.01
C GLU A 22 -13.26 -1.70 6.80
N SER A 23 -12.39 -1.15 7.66
CA SER A 23 -12.63 0.07 8.44
C SER A 23 -14.05 0.19 9.04
N ARG A 24 -14.58 -0.92 9.59
CA ARG A 24 -15.94 -0.97 10.13
C ARG A 24 -16.10 -0.03 11.32
N VAL A 25 -15.07 0.08 12.15
CA VAL A 25 -15.07 1.01 13.29
C VAL A 25 -15.29 2.45 12.82
N GLY A 26 -14.63 2.87 11.73
CA GLY A 26 -14.82 4.19 11.13
C GLY A 26 -16.24 4.39 10.62
N ARG A 27 -16.75 3.42 9.85
CA ARG A 27 -18.13 3.45 9.32
C ARG A 27 -19.18 3.52 10.42
N TRP A 28 -19.03 2.75 11.49
CA TRP A 28 -19.96 2.78 12.63
C TRP A 28 -19.97 4.11 13.36
N ALA A 29 -18.86 4.85 13.33
CA ALA A 29 -18.74 6.19 13.90
C ALA A 29 -19.19 7.31 12.94
N GLY A 30 -19.62 6.97 11.72
CA GLY A 30 -20.09 7.93 10.72
C GLY A 30 -18.99 8.57 9.88
N ILE A 31 -17.77 8.03 9.89
CA ILE A 31 -16.71 8.43 8.92
C ILE A 31 -16.97 7.66 7.63
N ASP A 32 -16.99 8.35 6.49
CA ASP A 32 -16.99 7.68 5.18
C ASP A 32 -15.60 7.11 4.90
N THR A 33 -15.49 5.79 4.98
CA THR A 33 -14.25 5.05 4.75
C THR A 33 -14.29 4.30 3.41
N THR A 34 -15.15 4.72 2.48
CA THR A 34 -15.30 4.06 1.18
C THR A 34 -14.04 4.27 0.35
N VAL A 35 -13.52 3.20 -0.23
CA VAL A 35 -12.38 3.26 -1.16
C VAL A 35 -12.94 3.21 -2.59
N SER A 36 -12.53 4.14 -3.43
CA SER A 36 -12.88 4.11 -4.85
C SER A 36 -12.24 2.88 -5.52
N MET A 37 -12.87 2.32 -6.56
CA MET A 37 -12.27 1.20 -7.31
C MET A 37 -10.93 1.57 -7.97
N HIS A 38 -10.74 2.85 -8.29
CA HIS A 38 -9.48 3.38 -8.83
C HIS A 38 -8.35 3.37 -7.78
N ASP A 39 -8.71 3.40 -6.50
CA ASP A 39 -7.78 3.44 -5.38
C ASP A 39 -7.67 2.12 -4.61
N MET A 40 -8.44 1.12 -5.02
CA MET A 40 -8.36 -0.23 -4.50
C MET A 40 -7.50 -1.10 -5.43
N GLU A 41 -6.52 -1.78 -4.86
CA GLU A 41 -5.82 -2.85 -5.54
C GLU A 41 -6.35 -4.21 -5.06
N SER A 42 -6.48 -5.15 -6.01
CA SER A 42 -6.74 -6.56 -5.69
C SER A 42 -5.39 -7.28 -5.62
N ALA A 43 -5.01 -7.71 -4.42
CA ALA A 43 -3.78 -8.43 -4.18
C ALA A 43 -4.02 -9.93 -3.99
N ALA A 44 -3.11 -10.74 -4.53
CA ALA A 44 -3.07 -12.18 -4.31
C ALA A 44 -1.63 -12.62 -4.06
N GLN A 45 -1.43 -13.56 -3.13
CA GLN A 45 -0.10 -14.07 -2.80
C GLN A 45 -0.16 -15.55 -2.47
N VAL A 46 0.86 -16.29 -2.89
CA VAL A 46 1.19 -17.61 -2.37
C VAL A 46 2.48 -17.55 -1.56
N THR A 47 2.53 -18.30 -0.46
CA THR A 47 3.82 -18.75 0.08
C THR A 47 4.13 -20.07 -0.61
N ALA A 48 5.27 -20.14 -1.29
CA ALA A 48 5.66 -21.29 -2.07
C ALA A 48 7.03 -21.82 -1.62
N ALA A 49 7.21 -23.13 -1.73
CA ALA A 49 8.46 -23.85 -1.49
C ALA A 49 8.97 -24.49 -2.80
N ASN A 50 10.22 -24.99 -2.78
CA ASN A 50 10.92 -25.49 -3.96
C ASN A 50 11.07 -24.43 -5.05
N ILE A 51 11.32 -23.19 -4.64
CA ILE A 51 11.63 -22.07 -5.54
C ILE A 51 13.12 -21.80 -5.50
N ASP A 52 13.74 -21.81 -6.68
CA ASP A 52 15.16 -21.52 -6.88
C ASP A 52 15.32 -20.07 -7.36
N VAL A 53 15.55 -19.17 -6.42
CA VAL A 53 15.84 -17.74 -6.62
C VAL A 53 16.97 -17.31 -5.71
N GLU A 54 17.64 -16.20 -6.02
CA GLU A 54 18.64 -15.63 -5.11
C GLU A 54 17.96 -15.17 -3.82
N GLN A 55 18.52 -15.56 -2.66
CA GLN A 55 17.85 -15.37 -1.38
C GLN A 55 17.92 -13.94 -0.85
N ASP A 56 18.86 -13.13 -1.34
CA ASP A 56 19.08 -11.75 -0.91
C ASP A 56 18.50 -10.72 -1.90
N THR A 57 17.71 -11.18 -2.87
CA THR A 57 17.18 -10.35 -3.96
C THR A 57 15.65 -10.39 -3.98
N CYS A 58 15.02 -9.22 -3.84
CA CYS A 58 13.58 -9.08 -4.11
C CYS A 58 13.35 -8.77 -5.59
N TYR A 59 12.53 -9.57 -6.26
CA TYR A 59 12.20 -9.37 -7.67
C TYR A 59 10.87 -8.64 -7.79
N PHE A 60 10.82 -7.68 -8.73
CA PHE A 60 9.62 -6.94 -9.07
C PHE A 60 9.41 -7.01 -10.59
N TYR A 61 8.20 -7.36 -11.00
CA TYR A 61 7.79 -7.43 -12.40
C TYR A 61 6.68 -6.41 -12.65
N PHE A 62 6.89 -5.56 -13.65
CA PHE A 62 5.98 -4.51 -14.07
C PHE A 62 5.43 -4.78 -15.47
N GLY A 63 4.29 -4.17 -15.77
CA GLY A 63 3.67 -4.21 -17.09
C GLY A 63 2.38 -5.03 -17.14
N GLU A 64 1.60 -4.81 -18.19
CA GLU A 64 0.24 -5.34 -18.34
C GLU A 64 0.19 -6.86 -18.36
N LYS A 65 1.27 -7.53 -18.83
CA LYS A 65 1.36 -9.00 -18.79
C LYS A 65 1.27 -9.55 -17.36
N TYR A 66 1.93 -8.88 -16.40
CA TYR A 66 2.12 -9.41 -15.05
C TYR A 66 1.10 -8.86 -14.06
N ALA A 67 0.93 -7.54 -14.04
CA ALA A 67 0.10 -6.86 -13.05
C ALA A 67 -0.33 -5.46 -13.54
N PRO A 68 -1.40 -5.36 -14.35
CA PRO A 68 -1.93 -4.07 -14.81
C PRO A 68 -2.21 -3.11 -13.65
N GLY A 69 -1.62 -1.91 -13.72
CA GLY A 69 -1.78 -0.87 -12.69
C GLY A 69 -1.13 -1.21 -11.34
N GLY A 70 -0.30 -2.24 -11.27
CA GLY A 70 0.43 -2.60 -10.05
C GLY A 70 1.76 -3.28 -10.39
N TYR A 71 2.11 -4.29 -9.62
CA TYR A 71 3.32 -5.07 -9.83
C TYR A 71 3.18 -6.49 -9.26
N LEU A 72 4.02 -7.38 -9.74
CA LEU A 72 4.21 -8.73 -9.20
C LEU A 72 5.54 -8.77 -8.45
N TRP A 73 5.57 -9.46 -7.32
CA TRP A 73 6.77 -9.65 -6.51
C TRP A 73 7.13 -11.13 -6.32
N VAL A 74 8.43 -11.35 -6.13
CA VAL A 74 8.98 -12.57 -5.55
C VAL A 74 9.89 -12.15 -4.40
N PHE A 75 9.47 -12.41 -3.17
CA PHE A 75 10.22 -12.10 -1.95
C PHE A 75 10.73 -13.40 -1.31
N PRO A 76 12.02 -13.73 -1.49
CA PRO A 76 12.62 -14.90 -0.87
C PRO A 76 12.51 -14.83 0.66
N LYS A 77 12.37 -16.00 1.29
CA LYS A 77 12.24 -16.16 2.75
C LYS A 77 13.28 -17.11 3.34
N GLY A 78 14.30 -17.50 2.57
CA GLY A 78 15.23 -18.56 2.94
C GLY A 78 14.70 -19.96 2.58
N ASN A 79 15.58 -20.95 2.66
CA ASN A 79 15.24 -22.37 2.53
C ASN A 79 14.44 -22.74 1.26
N ARG A 80 14.74 -22.09 0.13
CA ARG A 80 14.02 -22.28 -1.15
C ARG A 80 12.52 -21.99 -1.03
N THR A 81 12.16 -21.05 -0.17
CA THR A 81 10.80 -20.55 -0.01
C THR A 81 10.71 -19.07 -0.38
N ALA A 82 9.57 -18.66 -0.92
CA ALA A 82 9.31 -17.27 -1.26
C ALA A 82 7.83 -16.94 -1.09
N ASN A 83 7.54 -15.68 -0.80
CA ASN A 83 6.24 -15.10 -1.06
C ASN A 83 6.22 -14.63 -2.51
N VAL A 84 5.35 -15.22 -3.33
CA VAL A 84 5.11 -14.80 -4.72
C VAL A 84 3.70 -14.25 -4.79
N GLY A 85 3.57 -13.01 -5.22
CA GLY A 85 2.27 -12.37 -5.25
C GLY A 85 2.24 -11.19 -6.21
N LEU A 86 1.06 -10.63 -6.40
CA LEU A 86 0.86 -9.45 -7.22
C LEU A 86 -0.31 -8.65 -6.71
N ALA A 87 -0.33 -7.37 -7.09
CA ALA A 87 -1.47 -6.50 -6.93
C ALA A 87 -1.81 -5.88 -8.28
N VAL A 88 -3.10 -5.80 -8.60
CA VAL A 88 -3.61 -5.12 -9.80
C VAL A 88 -4.57 -4.02 -9.39
N ALA A 89 -4.52 -2.89 -10.08
CA ALA A 89 -5.52 -1.84 -9.91
C ALA A 89 -6.89 -2.40 -10.31
N ALA A 90 -7.89 -2.25 -9.44
CA ALA A 90 -9.15 -2.97 -9.60
C ALA A 90 -9.92 -2.53 -10.86
N ASP A 91 -9.78 -1.27 -11.28
CA ASP A 91 -10.37 -0.71 -12.50
C ASP A 91 -9.56 -1.00 -13.79
N MET A 92 -8.30 -1.38 -13.68
CA MET A 92 -7.43 -1.71 -14.84
C MET A 92 -7.41 -3.20 -15.17
N SER A 93 -7.67 -4.08 -14.20
CA SER A 93 -7.60 -5.54 -14.41
C SER A 93 -8.68 -6.09 -15.37
N LYS A 94 -9.77 -5.32 -15.59
CA LYS A 94 -10.94 -5.51 -16.48
C LYS A 94 -11.49 -6.94 -16.62
N GLN A 95 -10.71 -7.85 -17.20
CA GLN A 95 -11.13 -9.20 -17.60
C GLN A 95 -10.43 -10.32 -16.83
N LYS A 96 -9.47 -10.01 -15.95
CA LYS A 96 -8.66 -11.02 -15.26
C LYS A 96 -8.38 -10.63 -13.82
N HIS A 97 -8.85 -11.46 -12.88
CA HIS A 97 -8.61 -11.24 -11.45
C HIS A 97 -7.17 -11.57 -11.05
N ALA A 98 -6.69 -10.97 -9.95
CA ALA A 98 -5.32 -11.11 -9.46
C ALA A 98 -4.85 -12.57 -9.31
N LEU A 99 -5.72 -13.44 -8.79
CA LEU A 99 -5.44 -14.87 -8.63
C LEU A 99 -5.08 -15.55 -9.95
N LYS A 100 -5.75 -15.20 -11.05
CA LYS A 100 -5.48 -15.79 -12.36
C LYS A 100 -4.15 -15.32 -12.93
N PHE A 101 -3.76 -14.06 -12.69
CA PHE A 101 -2.40 -13.59 -13.03
C PHE A 101 -1.35 -14.37 -12.24
N LEU A 102 -1.60 -14.61 -10.96
CA LEU A 102 -0.67 -15.30 -10.09
C LEU A 102 -0.51 -16.77 -10.49
N ASP A 103 -1.61 -17.46 -10.74
CA ASP A 103 -1.60 -18.87 -11.15
C ASP A 103 -0.87 -19.06 -12.49
N GLU A 104 -1.09 -18.17 -13.47
CA GLU A 104 -0.37 -18.21 -14.75
C GLU A 104 1.13 -17.94 -14.57
N PHE A 105 1.51 -16.97 -13.73
CA PHE A 105 2.91 -16.68 -13.44
C PHE A 105 3.60 -17.84 -12.71
N MET A 106 2.94 -18.45 -11.72
CA MET A 106 3.44 -19.62 -11.01
C MET A 106 3.63 -20.81 -11.95
N ALA A 107 2.67 -21.06 -12.86
CA ALA A 107 2.80 -22.12 -13.85
C ALA A 107 3.94 -21.87 -14.86
N GLU A 108 4.16 -20.61 -15.26
CA GLU A 108 5.23 -20.24 -16.20
C GLU A 108 6.62 -20.29 -15.53
N LYS A 109 6.78 -19.68 -14.35
CA LYS A 109 8.09 -19.46 -13.71
C LYS A 109 8.48 -20.52 -12.70
N PHE A 110 7.51 -21.11 -12.01
CA PHE A 110 7.74 -22.03 -10.91
C PHE A 110 6.85 -23.28 -11.00
N PRO A 111 6.87 -24.02 -12.13
CA PRO A 111 5.96 -25.15 -12.38
C PRO A 111 6.09 -26.31 -11.38
N HIS A 112 7.21 -26.38 -10.65
CA HIS A 112 7.50 -27.41 -9.65
C HIS A 112 7.41 -26.91 -8.21
N ALA A 113 7.02 -25.65 -8.00
CA ALA A 113 6.87 -25.10 -6.67
C ALA A 113 5.68 -25.73 -5.93
N SER A 114 5.85 -25.96 -4.63
CA SER A 114 4.77 -26.39 -3.76
C SER A 114 4.11 -25.18 -3.12
N VAL A 115 2.81 -24.97 -3.38
CA VAL A 115 2.04 -23.89 -2.75
C VAL A 115 1.67 -24.30 -1.32
N LEU A 116 2.22 -23.60 -0.33
CA LEU A 116 1.99 -23.85 1.08
C LEU A 116 0.75 -23.11 1.60
N THR A 117 0.58 -21.86 1.17
CA THR A 117 -0.58 -21.02 1.50
C THR A 117 -0.94 -20.17 0.30
N LYS A 118 -2.21 -19.76 0.22
CA LYS A 118 -2.72 -18.81 -0.77
C LYS A 118 -3.64 -17.83 -0.07
N LEU A 119 -3.42 -16.54 -0.31
CA LEU A 119 -4.11 -15.43 0.32
C LEU A 119 -4.52 -14.42 -0.74
N ALA A 120 -5.61 -13.70 -0.51
CA ALA A 120 -6.04 -12.57 -1.31
C ALA A 120 -6.62 -11.48 -0.40
N GLY A 121 -6.51 -10.22 -0.82
CA GLY A 121 -6.99 -9.08 -0.05
C GLY A 121 -7.06 -7.82 -0.89
N GLY A 122 -7.83 -6.85 -0.40
CA GLY A 122 -7.86 -5.49 -0.94
C GLY A 122 -6.76 -4.64 -0.30
N VAL A 123 -6.13 -3.77 -1.09
CA VAL A 123 -5.13 -2.81 -0.61
C VAL A 123 -5.59 -1.39 -0.97
N PRO A 124 -5.90 -0.52 0.02
CA PRO A 124 -6.38 0.83 -0.23
C PRO A 124 -5.22 1.78 -0.57
N CYS A 125 -4.76 1.75 -1.82
CA CYS A 125 -3.71 2.61 -2.37
C CYS A 125 -4.22 4.01 -2.76
N GLY A 126 -5.07 4.61 -1.93
CA GLY A 126 -5.60 5.97 -2.10
C GLY A 126 -4.87 7.00 -1.24
N GLU A 127 -5.42 8.21 -1.20
CA GLU A 127 -5.01 9.17 -0.17
C GLU A 127 -5.49 8.71 1.21
N THR A 128 -4.82 9.17 2.26
CA THR A 128 -5.35 9.08 3.63
C THR A 128 -6.75 9.70 3.64
N LEU A 129 -7.68 9.12 4.41
CA LEU A 129 -9.01 9.71 4.62
C LEU A 129 -8.89 11.19 5.02
N GLU A 130 -9.81 12.02 4.52
CA GLU A 130 -9.90 13.44 4.89
C GLU A 130 -10.03 13.62 6.40
N LYS A 131 -10.72 12.67 7.05
CA LYS A 131 -10.92 12.63 8.49
C LYS A 131 -10.55 11.27 9.08
N ILE A 132 -9.50 11.23 9.90
CA ILE A 132 -9.05 10.01 10.61
C ILE A 132 -9.31 10.06 12.12
N THR A 133 -10.00 11.12 12.58
CA THR A 133 -10.36 11.31 14.00
C THR A 133 -11.83 11.70 14.17
N MET A 134 -12.43 11.31 15.28
CA MET A 134 -13.70 11.85 15.79
C MET A 134 -13.60 11.97 17.31
N PRO A 135 -14.45 12.74 18.01
CA PRO A 135 -14.45 12.73 19.48
C PRO A 135 -14.56 11.30 20.02
N GLY A 136 -13.52 10.82 20.70
CA GLY A 136 -13.50 9.43 21.20
C GLY A 136 -13.04 8.36 20.21
N LEU A 137 -12.54 8.71 19.02
CA LEU A 137 -12.07 7.76 18.02
C LEU A 137 -10.82 8.26 17.24
N MET A 138 -9.88 7.36 17.02
CA MET A 138 -8.78 7.51 16.05
C MET A 138 -8.71 6.28 15.13
N LEU A 139 -8.54 6.46 13.82
CA LEU A 139 -8.32 5.37 12.86
C LEU A 139 -6.83 5.26 12.51
N VAL A 140 -6.31 4.04 12.38
CA VAL A 140 -4.89 3.77 12.07
C VAL A 140 -4.75 2.67 11.02
N GLY A 141 -3.61 2.67 10.31
CA GLY A 141 -3.28 1.69 9.28
C GLY A 141 -4.25 1.75 8.10
N ASP A 142 -4.58 0.58 7.55
CA ASP A 142 -5.50 0.46 6.42
C ASP A 142 -6.88 1.05 6.72
N ALA A 143 -7.34 1.01 7.97
CA ALA A 143 -8.62 1.61 8.37
C ALA A 143 -8.65 3.14 8.15
N ALA A 144 -7.48 3.79 8.13
CA ALA A 144 -7.29 5.20 7.86
C ALA A 144 -6.72 5.49 6.45
N HIS A 145 -6.62 4.47 5.58
CA HIS A 145 -5.99 4.54 4.25
C HIS A 145 -4.54 5.03 4.32
N GLN A 146 -3.77 4.48 5.27
CA GLN A 146 -2.37 4.87 5.48
C GLN A 146 -1.39 3.97 4.72
N VAL A 147 -1.85 3.23 3.71
CA VAL A 147 -0.99 2.41 2.84
C VAL A 147 -0.24 3.30 1.85
N ASN A 148 1.06 3.08 1.64
CA ASN A 148 1.82 3.85 0.65
C ASN A 148 1.22 3.63 -0.77
N PRO A 149 0.73 4.68 -1.46
CA PRO A 149 0.00 4.53 -2.73
C PRO A 149 0.86 4.06 -3.91
N VAL A 150 2.19 4.17 -3.81
CA VAL A 150 3.11 3.74 -4.87
C VAL A 150 3.55 2.30 -4.66
N SER A 151 3.89 1.94 -3.42
CA SER A 151 4.41 0.61 -3.11
C SER A 151 3.37 -0.39 -2.63
N GLY A 152 2.15 0.03 -2.25
CA GLY A 152 1.16 -0.82 -1.58
C GLY A 152 1.58 -1.26 -0.16
N GLY A 153 2.69 -0.74 0.37
CA GLY A 153 3.19 -1.11 1.69
C GLY A 153 2.48 -0.35 2.83
N GLY A 154 1.84 -1.07 3.75
CA GLY A 154 1.12 -0.50 4.90
C GLY A 154 1.70 -0.78 6.29
N ILE A 155 2.62 -1.75 6.42
CA ILE A 155 3.10 -2.20 7.74
C ILE A 155 3.82 -1.08 8.50
N ILE A 156 4.77 -0.40 7.84
CA ILE A 156 5.58 0.65 8.48
C ILE A 156 4.72 1.86 8.85
N SER A 157 3.89 2.34 7.92
CA SER A 157 2.99 3.48 8.16
C SER A 157 1.97 3.16 9.24
N GLY A 158 1.38 1.95 9.23
CA GLY A 158 0.47 1.48 10.27
C GLY A 158 1.11 1.41 11.66
N MET A 159 2.36 0.92 11.77
CA MET A 159 3.10 0.94 13.04
C MET A 159 3.38 2.36 13.54
N ILE A 160 3.76 3.27 12.64
CA ILE A 160 4.01 4.67 12.98
C ILE A 160 2.73 5.34 13.47
N ALA A 161 1.62 5.17 12.75
CA ALA A 161 0.32 5.68 13.13
C ALA A 161 -0.19 5.09 14.45
N GLY A 162 -0.06 3.77 14.63
CA GLY A 162 -0.42 3.10 15.88
C GLY A 162 0.38 3.62 17.08
N LYS A 163 1.68 3.90 16.90
CA LYS A 163 2.52 4.52 17.93
C LYS A 163 2.05 5.93 18.28
N MET A 164 1.74 6.76 17.27
CA MET A 164 1.20 8.12 17.49
C MET A 164 -0.14 8.06 18.23
N ALA A 165 -1.09 7.29 17.73
CA ALA A 165 -2.42 7.14 18.31
C ALA A 165 -2.36 6.58 19.73
N GLY A 166 -1.51 5.59 20.00
CA GLY A 166 -1.32 5.03 21.34
C GLY A 166 -0.77 6.06 22.34
N ARG A 167 0.21 6.88 21.94
CA ARG A 167 0.75 7.96 22.78
C ARG A 167 -0.34 8.99 23.11
N ILE A 168 -1.07 9.45 22.09
CA ILE A 168 -2.12 10.46 22.25
C ILE A 168 -3.29 9.91 23.08
N ALA A 169 -3.68 8.65 22.88
CA ALA A 169 -4.67 7.97 23.72
C ALA A 169 -4.23 7.94 25.19
N ALA A 170 -2.96 7.66 25.47
CA ALA A 170 -2.43 7.70 26.84
C ALA A 170 -2.45 9.12 27.44
N ASP A 171 -2.20 10.16 26.65
CA ASP A 171 -2.33 11.57 27.07
C ASP A 171 -3.80 11.93 27.37
N ILE A 172 -4.74 11.55 26.49
CA ILE A 172 -6.19 11.72 26.69
C ILE A 172 -6.65 11.07 27.99
N VAL A 173 -6.25 9.83 28.24
CA VAL A 173 -6.68 9.07 29.42
C VAL A 173 -6.14 9.70 30.70
N ARG A 174 -4.85 10.08 30.72
CA ARG A 174 -4.17 10.69 31.88
C ARG A 174 -4.73 12.07 32.23
N ASN A 175 -4.94 12.91 31.23
CA ASN A 175 -5.39 14.29 31.43
C ASN A 175 -6.92 14.41 31.47
N ASN A 176 -7.64 13.33 31.13
CA ASN A 176 -9.08 13.33 30.94
C ASN A 176 -9.55 14.40 29.93
N ASP A 177 -8.75 14.62 28.89
CA ASP A 177 -8.96 15.68 27.91
C ASP A 177 -9.19 15.09 26.51
N MET A 178 -10.44 15.05 26.09
CA MET A 178 -10.84 14.53 24.77
C MET A 178 -10.48 15.45 23.61
N SER A 179 -10.16 16.73 23.89
CA SER A 179 -9.79 17.71 22.85
C SER A 179 -8.49 17.33 22.15
N LEU A 180 -7.63 16.53 22.80
CA LEU A 180 -6.38 16.04 22.25
C LEU A 180 -6.57 15.05 21.08
N THR A 181 -7.78 14.54 20.85
CA THR A 181 -8.03 13.54 19.78
C THR A 181 -7.63 14.07 18.40
N GLY A 182 -7.89 15.35 18.11
CA GLY A 182 -7.52 15.98 16.83
C GLY A 182 -6.02 16.18 16.63
N GLN A 183 -5.20 16.07 17.70
CA GLN A 183 -3.74 16.16 17.57
C GLN A 183 -3.18 15.01 16.74
N TYR A 184 -3.81 13.84 16.76
CA TYR A 184 -3.36 12.68 15.98
C TYR A 184 -3.41 12.96 14.48
N GLU A 185 -4.51 13.54 14.01
CA GLU A 185 -4.68 13.91 12.61
C GLU A 185 -3.64 14.95 12.17
N LYS A 186 -3.42 15.98 12.99
CA LYS A 186 -2.39 16.98 12.74
C LYS A 186 -0.98 16.36 12.66
N GLU A 187 -0.62 15.54 13.65
CA GLU A 187 0.69 14.88 13.67
C GLU A 187 0.89 13.89 12.53
N TRP A 188 -0.16 13.18 12.12
CA TRP A 188 -0.12 12.34 10.93
C TRP A 188 0.17 13.17 9.69
N GLN A 189 -0.56 14.28 9.48
CA GLN A 189 -0.38 15.14 8.31
C GLN A 189 1.02 15.75 8.25
N ASP A 190 1.52 16.25 9.38
CA ASP A 190 2.85 16.86 9.50
C ASP A 190 4.00 15.85 9.28
N SER A 191 3.77 14.56 9.53
CA SER A 191 4.79 13.52 9.45
C SER A 191 4.78 12.74 8.12
N LEU A 192 3.66 12.08 7.82
CA LEU A 192 3.53 11.14 6.70
C LEU A 192 2.43 11.55 5.73
N GLY A 193 1.35 12.20 6.18
CA GLY A 193 0.20 12.56 5.34
C GLY A 193 0.57 13.42 4.13
N ALA A 194 1.39 14.47 4.31
CA ALA A 194 1.88 15.28 3.20
C ALA A 194 2.73 14.47 2.20
N ARG A 195 3.52 13.50 2.70
CA ARG A 195 4.29 12.59 1.84
C ARG A 195 3.38 11.58 1.12
N HIS A 196 2.34 11.11 1.79
CA HIS A 196 1.31 10.23 1.24
C HIS A 196 0.59 10.86 0.05
N HIS A 197 0.18 12.12 0.18
CA HIS A 197 -0.42 12.88 -0.92
C HIS A 197 0.54 12.99 -2.12
N ARG A 198 1.84 13.22 -1.88
CA ARG A 198 2.86 13.20 -2.96
C ARG A 198 2.98 11.83 -3.61
N TYR A 199 3.00 10.74 -2.84
CA TYR A 199 3.01 9.38 -3.38
C TYR A 199 1.76 9.08 -4.19
N TYR A 200 0.60 9.54 -3.77
CA TYR A 200 -0.62 9.39 -4.55
C TYR A 200 -0.54 10.11 -5.91
N ASN A 201 0.07 11.30 -5.95
CA ASN A 201 0.34 11.99 -7.21
C ASN A 201 1.35 11.24 -8.09
N ILE A 202 2.40 10.62 -7.51
CA ILE A 202 3.32 9.72 -8.22
C ILE A 202 2.57 8.54 -8.83
N LYS A 203 1.71 7.87 -8.06
CA LYS A 203 0.91 6.73 -8.51
C LYS A 203 0.13 7.08 -9.77
N LYS A 204 -0.58 8.21 -9.76
CA LYS A 204 -1.34 8.70 -10.93
C LYS A 204 -0.48 8.96 -12.17
N VAL A 205 0.79 9.30 -12.00
CA VAL A 205 1.75 9.44 -13.11
C VAL A 205 2.17 8.07 -13.63
N ILE A 206 2.56 7.16 -12.73
CA ILE A 206 3.01 5.82 -13.08
C ILE A 206 1.92 5.04 -13.84
N TYR A 207 0.66 5.21 -13.44
CA TYR A 207 -0.49 4.56 -14.09
C TYR A 207 -0.70 4.97 -15.56
N LYS A 208 -0.10 6.08 -16.00
CA LYS A 208 -0.15 6.51 -17.40
C LYS A 208 0.89 5.79 -18.27
N PHE A 209 1.88 5.11 -17.67
CA PHE A 209 2.94 4.46 -18.41
C PHE A 209 2.47 3.16 -19.07
N LYS A 210 2.81 3.03 -20.36
CA LYS A 210 2.66 1.79 -21.12
C LYS A 210 3.91 0.93 -20.99
N ASP A 211 3.78 -0.36 -21.27
CA ASP A 211 4.89 -1.33 -21.21
C ASP A 211 6.15 -0.88 -21.99
N GLY A 212 5.99 -0.27 -23.17
CA GLY A 212 7.12 0.24 -23.95
C GLY A 212 7.91 1.35 -23.23
N GLU A 213 7.21 2.17 -22.45
CA GLU A 213 7.80 3.30 -21.69
C GLU A 213 8.49 2.77 -20.44
N LEU A 214 7.84 1.84 -19.72
CA LEU A 214 8.44 1.11 -18.60
C LEU A 214 9.73 0.38 -19.02
N ASN A 215 9.69 -0.31 -20.15
CA ASN A 215 10.87 -0.99 -20.72
C ASN A 215 11.98 0.00 -21.08
N SER A 216 11.63 1.14 -21.68
CA SER A 216 12.64 2.17 -22.00
C SER A 216 13.27 2.76 -20.74
N ILE A 217 12.48 3.05 -19.70
CA ILE A 217 12.99 3.60 -18.44
C ILE A 217 13.90 2.57 -17.78
N ALA A 218 13.49 1.30 -17.70
CA ALA A 218 14.30 0.22 -17.15
C ALA A 218 15.64 0.06 -17.90
N ALA A 219 15.62 0.12 -19.23
CA ALA A 219 16.82 0.01 -20.06
C ALA A 219 17.78 1.20 -19.90
N GLU A 220 17.29 2.41 -19.64
CA GLU A 220 18.17 3.55 -19.33
C GLU A 220 18.71 3.46 -17.90
N MET A 221 17.89 3.01 -16.95
CA MET A 221 18.31 2.82 -15.56
C MET A 221 19.40 1.74 -15.44
N SER A 222 19.31 0.66 -16.22
CA SER A 222 20.30 -0.43 -16.20
C SER A 222 21.68 -0.02 -16.73
N LYS A 223 21.79 1.10 -17.45
CA LYS A 223 23.07 1.66 -17.89
C LYS A 223 23.78 2.47 -16.80
N LEU A 224 23.05 2.85 -15.74
CA LEU A 224 23.60 3.60 -14.62
C LEU A 224 24.28 2.63 -13.64
N PRO A 225 25.41 3.03 -13.04
CA PRO A 225 25.97 2.33 -11.89
C PRO A 225 24.92 2.15 -10.78
N GLU A 226 24.94 1.02 -10.05
CA GLU A 226 23.93 0.70 -9.03
C GLU A 226 23.74 1.83 -8.01
N ASN A 227 24.83 2.47 -7.56
CA ASN A 227 24.79 3.59 -6.62
C ASN A 227 24.14 4.87 -7.19
N GLN A 228 23.88 4.92 -8.50
CA GLN A 228 23.20 6.03 -9.19
C GLN A 228 21.77 5.70 -9.60
N GLN A 229 21.30 4.46 -9.39
CA GLN A 229 19.93 4.02 -9.67
C GLN A 229 18.95 4.52 -8.59
N THR A 230 18.83 5.84 -8.48
CA THR A 230 17.97 6.51 -7.49
C THR A 230 16.57 6.80 -8.05
N LEU A 231 15.60 7.05 -7.17
CA LEU A 231 14.28 7.56 -7.57
C LEU A 231 14.38 8.86 -8.39
N GLY A 232 15.31 9.75 -8.03
CA GLY A 232 15.55 10.98 -8.80
C GLY A 232 16.02 10.70 -10.23
N ALA A 233 16.93 9.73 -10.41
CA ALA A 233 17.36 9.28 -11.73
C ALA A 233 16.19 8.66 -12.52
N LEU A 234 15.37 7.83 -11.88
CA LEU A 234 14.19 7.23 -12.49
C LEU A 234 13.20 8.30 -13.00
N PHE A 235 12.85 9.28 -12.16
CA PHE A 235 11.96 10.37 -12.58
C PHE A 235 12.58 11.25 -13.67
N LYS A 236 13.89 11.51 -13.61
CA LYS A 236 14.58 12.23 -14.69
C LYS A 236 14.43 11.50 -16.02
N GLN A 237 14.66 10.19 -16.06
CA GLN A 237 14.49 9.40 -17.29
C GLN A 237 13.03 9.39 -17.76
N ALA A 238 12.08 9.27 -16.83
CA ALA A 238 10.65 9.34 -17.14
C ALA A 238 10.24 10.67 -17.79
N VAL A 239 10.72 11.82 -17.26
CA VAL A 239 10.43 13.16 -17.82
C VAL A 239 11.07 13.37 -19.19
N VAL A 240 12.29 12.87 -19.41
CA VAL A 240 12.96 12.95 -20.72
C VAL A 240 12.13 12.27 -21.80
N LYS A 241 11.46 11.15 -21.48
CA LYS A 241 10.60 10.41 -22.41
C LYS A 241 9.19 10.97 -22.50
N HIS A 242 8.67 11.55 -21.42
CA HIS A 242 7.36 12.19 -21.37
C HIS A 242 7.45 13.61 -20.81
N PRO A 243 7.80 14.60 -21.66
CA PRO A 243 7.90 15.99 -21.23
C PRO A 243 6.60 16.54 -20.62
N THR A 244 5.44 15.97 -20.96
CA THR A 244 4.14 16.34 -20.36
C THR A 244 4.07 16.03 -18.87
N LEU A 245 4.89 15.09 -18.36
CA LEU A 245 5.01 14.78 -16.94
C LEU A 245 5.86 15.79 -16.18
N ILE A 246 6.48 16.78 -16.83
CA ILE A 246 7.36 17.75 -16.15
C ILE A 246 6.63 18.49 -15.03
N PHE A 247 5.37 18.89 -15.24
CA PHE A 247 4.57 19.57 -14.21
C PHE A 247 4.19 18.64 -13.07
N ASP A 248 3.83 17.40 -13.39
CA ASP A 248 3.50 16.39 -12.39
C ASP A 248 4.75 16.09 -11.54
N VAL A 249 5.91 15.92 -12.15
CA VAL A 249 7.18 15.62 -11.47
C VAL A 249 7.73 16.82 -10.70
N MET A 250 7.63 18.04 -11.24
CA MET A 250 8.02 19.25 -10.48
C MET A 250 7.20 19.39 -9.20
N LYS A 251 5.89 19.11 -9.24
CA LYS A 251 5.06 19.11 -8.02
C LYS A 251 5.61 18.14 -6.96
N LEU A 252 6.17 17.01 -7.35
CA LEU A 252 6.71 16.01 -6.41
C LEU A 252 7.94 16.47 -5.64
N PHE A 253 8.78 17.32 -6.24
CA PHE A 253 10.04 17.77 -5.66
C PHE A 253 9.97 19.18 -5.06
N PHE A 254 8.97 19.99 -5.43
CA PHE A 254 8.85 21.39 -5.04
C PHE A 254 7.57 21.72 -4.24
N THR A 255 6.81 20.71 -3.79
CA THR A 255 5.82 20.82 -2.70
C THR A 255 6.17 19.91 -1.54
#